data_AF-A0A1Q6QUS8-F1
#
_entry.id   AF-A0A1Q6QUS8-F1
#
_cell.length_a   1.000
_cell.length_b   1.000
_cell.length_c   1.000
_cell.angle_alpha   90.00
_cell.angle_beta   90.00
_cell.angle_gamma   90.00
#
_symmetry.space_group_name_H-M   'P 1'
#
loop_
_entity.id
_entity.type
_entity.pdbx_description
1 polymer ?
#
loop_
_entity_poly.entity_id
_entity_poly.type
_entity_poly.pdbx_seq_one_letter_code
_entity_poly.pdbx_strand_id
1 'polypeptide(L)'
;MKKKMGFAVLSIAAFMFAIHSASALTEYKFDGWYAENGYGSKTKVDENITNLKGNETASGGMYVGPFSKAAKNVKLADGITEEVHVGLDFDKIKEGEYFEASLALKTTNDNSEEKYVSEAVVMSQRVGDKIKLTAGWAKDFEAYIQAKGVYTYQWKMWIETEENAKKTYVQFTLLQGEKEIATTGKIDFDTLTTADTLNPIAEQKDVTVKYLWFCNINVKEGVNIYTEVPTVTLTFVSPIKGEEDEKLEVYKYMSFTESDIEEMIKEIKASAKEEGYKFEGFYADEKFTTEFDFTKPFEGNVSIYTKLTKIVNESQTKEEEKNPKTSDMNLALILTSLGIASVGAVLVSRKKLAKANR
;
A
#
# COMPACT_ATOMS: atom_id res chain seq x y z
N MET A 1 9.76 16.56 31.84
CA MET A 1 8.38 16.59 31.31
C MET A 1 7.63 15.41 31.91
N LYS A 2 6.55 15.62 32.67
CA LYS A 2 5.69 14.52 33.12
C LYS A 2 4.97 13.97 31.89
N LYS A 3 5.19 12.70 31.53
CA LYS A 3 4.37 12.03 30.52
C LYS A 3 2.91 12.03 31.00
N LYS A 4 1.98 12.43 30.12
CA LYS A 4 0.53 12.39 30.37
C LYS A 4 0.09 10.92 30.38
N MET A 5 -0.79 10.54 31.31
CA MET A 5 -1.00 9.15 31.73
C MET A 5 -1.91 8.33 30.80
N GLY A 6 -2.76 8.94 29.97
CA GLY A 6 -3.46 8.21 28.90
C GLY A 6 -2.62 8.03 27.62
N PHE A 7 -1.48 8.73 27.54
CA PHE A 7 -0.72 8.89 26.30
C PHE A 7 0.11 7.64 25.92
N ALA A 8 0.51 6.78 26.87
CA ALA A 8 1.30 5.58 26.53
C ALA A 8 0.45 4.49 25.85
N VAL A 9 -0.77 4.25 26.37
CA VAL A 9 -1.76 3.34 25.75
C VAL A 9 -2.11 3.80 24.34
N LEU A 10 -2.36 5.11 24.17
CA LEU A 10 -2.67 5.71 22.88
C LEU A 10 -1.46 5.71 21.94
N SER A 11 -0.25 5.90 22.45
CA SER A 11 1.00 5.88 21.68
C SER A 11 1.38 4.47 21.20
N ILE A 12 1.05 3.40 21.94
CA ILE A 12 1.26 2.01 21.48
C ILE A 12 0.29 1.68 20.35
N ALA A 13 -0.99 2.05 20.52
CA ALA A 13 -1.96 1.96 19.44
C ALA A 13 -1.39 2.70 18.22
N ALA A 14 -1.12 4.01 18.33
CA ALA A 14 -0.59 4.83 17.25
C ALA A 14 0.69 4.26 16.59
N PHE A 15 1.63 3.67 17.35
CA PHE A 15 2.84 3.06 16.81
C PHE A 15 2.56 1.85 15.90
N MET A 16 1.60 1.00 16.26
CA MET A 16 1.19 -0.15 15.43
C MET A 16 0.58 0.30 14.08
N PHE A 17 0.06 1.53 14.00
CA PHE A 17 -0.52 2.06 12.78
C PHE A 17 0.41 2.98 11.97
N ALA A 18 1.36 3.68 12.62
CA ALA A 18 2.21 4.71 12.00
C ALA A 18 3.24 4.18 10.97
N ILE A 19 3.46 2.87 10.93
CA ILE A 19 4.37 2.23 9.96
C ILE A 19 3.80 2.33 8.54
N HIS A 20 2.49 2.51 8.39
CA HIS A 20 1.77 2.49 7.12
C HIS A 20 1.68 3.85 6.38
N SER A 21 2.69 4.73 6.47
CA SER A 21 2.67 5.99 5.74
C SER A 21 3.06 5.77 4.27
N ALA A 22 2.22 6.19 3.31
CA ALA A 22 2.53 6.07 1.89
C ALA A 22 3.63 7.04 1.47
N SER A 23 4.70 6.50 0.89
CA SER A 23 5.35 7.17 -0.22
C SER A 23 5.19 6.27 -1.44
N ALA A 24 4.38 6.69 -2.41
CA ALA A 24 4.38 6.03 -3.71
C ALA A 24 5.78 6.15 -4.32
N LEU A 25 6.34 5.05 -4.82
CA LEU A 25 7.59 5.06 -5.59
C LEU A 25 7.39 5.83 -6.90
N THR A 26 6.17 5.90 -7.42
CA THR A 26 5.82 6.65 -8.64
C THR A 26 4.42 7.24 -8.54
N GLU A 27 4.30 8.56 -8.70
CA GLU A 27 3.01 9.28 -8.66
C GLU A 27 2.41 9.44 -10.07
N TYR A 28 1.21 8.88 -10.31
CA TYR A 28 0.50 8.99 -11.59
C TYR A 28 -0.64 10.00 -11.52
N LYS A 29 -0.30 11.28 -11.74
CA LYS A 29 -1.29 12.38 -11.78
C LYS A 29 -2.15 12.31 -13.04
N PHE A 30 -3.27 13.03 -13.04
CA PHE A 30 -4.17 13.12 -14.19
C PHE A 30 -3.44 13.39 -15.52
N ASP A 31 -2.52 14.36 -15.57
CA ASP A 31 -1.75 14.69 -16.77
C ASP A 31 -0.62 13.71 -17.09
N GLY A 32 -0.29 12.82 -16.14
CA GLY A 32 0.66 11.72 -16.28
C GLY A 32 0.17 10.59 -17.19
N TRP A 33 -1.13 10.55 -17.52
CA TRP A 33 -1.69 9.57 -18.45
C TRP A 33 -1.78 10.12 -19.88
N TYR A 34 -1.49 9.28 -20.87
CA TYR A 34 -1.69 9.55 -22.29
C TYR A 34 -2.90 8.76 -22.80
N ALA A 35 -3.84 9.48 -23.41
CA ALA A 35 -5.04 8.93 -24.02
C ALA A 35 -5.25 9.65 -25.36
N GLU A 36 -4.87 9.01 -26.46
CA GLU A 36 -5.17 9.46 -27.82
C GLU A 36 -6.19 8.53 -28.49
N ASN A 37 -6.50 8.77 -29.77
CA ASN A 37 -7.38 7.90 -30.55
C ASN A 37 -6.89 6.46 -30.52
N GLY A 38 -7.66 5.55 -29.93
CA GLY A 38 -7.24 4.17 -29.77
C GLY A 38 -6.48 3.87 -28.47
N TYR A 39 -6.55 4.69 -27.42
CA TYR A 39 -6.06 4.34 -26.07
C TYR A 39 -7.09 4.65 -24.99
N GLY A 40 -8.37 4.55 -25.34
CA GLY A 40 -9.47 4.80 -24.42
C GLY A 40 -9.57 6.27 -24.00
N SER A 41 -10.09 6.51 -22.80
CA SER A 41 -10.22 7.86 -22.26
C SER A 41 -9.78 7.92 -20.80
N LYS A 42 -9.38 9.12 -20.38
CA LYS A 42 -9.12 9.45 -18.98
C LYS A 42 -10.00 10.63 -18.57
N THR A 43 -10.59 10.56 -17.39
CA THR A 43 -11.40 11.65 -16.83
C THR A 43 -10.92 11.99 -15.43
N LYS A 44 -10.84 13.28 -15.12
CA LYS A 44 -10.46 13.74 -13.78
C LYS A 44 -11.67 13.57 -12.88
N VAL A 45 -11.54 12.74 -11.84
CA VAL A 45 -12.59 12.56 -10.82
C VAL A 45 -12.38 13.57 -9.70
N ASP A 46 -11.14 13.67 -9.21
CA ASP A 46 -10.70 14.70 -8.27
C ASP A 46 -9.19 15.01 -8.49
N GLU A 47 -8.52 15.67 -7.56
CA GLU A 47 -7.08 15.98 -7.67
C GLU A 47 -6.18 14.74 -7.65
N ASN A 48 -6.61 13.68 -6.96
CA ASN A 48 -5.84 12.47 -6.69
C ASN A 48 -6.39 11.24 -7.43
N ILE A 49 -7.50 11.36 -8.15
CA ILE A 49 -8.19 10.24 -8.80
C ILE A 49 -8.40 10.56 -10.28
N THR A 50 -7.88 9.66 -11.10
CA THR A 50 -8.11 9.62 -12.55
C THR A 50 -8.90 8.36 -12.88
N ASN A 51 -10.07 8.50 -13.50
CA ASN A 51 -10.82 7.35 -14.00
C ASN A 51 -10.37 7.04 -15.44
N LEU A 52 -9.99 5.80 -15.67
CA LEU A 52 -9.60 5.27 -16.98
C LEU A 52 -10.72 4.41 -17.55
N LYS A 53 -11.04 4.60 -18.83
CA LYS A 53 -12.00 3.79 -19.57
C LYS A 53 -11.38 3.28 -20.86
N GLY A 54 -11.73 2.04 -21.22
CA GLY A 54 -11.33 1.45 -22.50
C GLY A 54 -12.00 2.15 -23.67
N ASN A 55 -11.42 1.99 -24.86
CA ASN A 55 -12.02 2.48 -26.10
C ASN A 55 -13.17 1.56 -26.57
N GLU A 56 -14.36 2.11 -26.79
CA GLU A 56 -15.50 1.36 -27.35
C GLU A 56 -15.26 0.88 -28.80
N THR A 57 -14.37 1.55 -29.54
CA THR A 57 -13.96 1.16 -30.89
C THR A 57 -12.62 0.44 -30.84
N ALA A 58 -12.64 -0.85 -30.54
CA ALA A 58 -11.44 -1.69 -30.48
C ALA A 58 -10.79 -1.84 -31.86
N SER A 59 -9.49 -1.58 -31.98
CA SER A 59 -8.68 -1.99 -33.13
C SER A 59 -8.13 -3.40 -32.87
N GLY A 60 -8.32 -4.33 -33.81
CA GLY A 60 -7.80 -5.70 -33.67
C GLY A 60 -8.43 -6.54 -32.55
N GLY A 61 -9.59 -6.14 -32.02
CA GLY A 61 -10.32 -6.88 -30.97
C GLY A 61 -9.89 -6.60 -29.53
N MET A 62 -8.96 -5.66 -29.29
CA MET A 62 -8.52 -5.27 -27.95
C MET A 62 -9.13 -3.93 -27.49
N TYR A 63 -9.61 -3.85 -26.25
CA TYR A 63 -10.01 -2.57 -25.65
C TYR A 63 -8.78 -1.84 -25.13
N VAL A 64 -8.20 -1.02 -25.99
CA VAL A 64 -7.01 -0.22 -25.69
C VAL A 64 -7.34 0.90 -24.70
N GLY A 65 -6.51 1.05 -23.67
CA GLY A 65 -6.67 2.03 -22.59
C GLY A 65 -5.42 2.90 -22.39
N PRO A 66 -5.50 3.89 -21.47
CA PRO A 66 -4.43 4.89 -21.34
C PRO A 66 -3.13 4.29 -20.80
N PHE A 67 -2.01 4.96 -21.10
CA PHE A 67 -0.70 4.59 -20.56
C PHE A 67 0.02 5.74 -19.84
N SER A 68 0.90 5.39 -18.91
CA SER A 68 1.68 6.35 -18.13
C SER A 68 2.83 6.98 -18.91
N LYS A 69 2.99 8.29 -18.75
CA LYS A 69 4.17 9.06 -19.17
C LYS A 69 5.36 8.87 -18.24
N ALA A 70 5.14 8.57 -16.96
CA ALA A 70 6.17 8.53 -15.93
C ALA A 70 7.20 7.41 -16.18
N ALA A 71 6.73 6.28 -16.70
CA ALA A 71 7.54 5.07 -16.79
C ALA A 71 8.62 5.12 -17.89
N LYS A 72 8.49 5.98 -18.91
CA LYS A 72 9.22 5.88 -20.20
C LYS A 72 10.75 5.93 -20.16
N ASN A 73 11.35 6.30 -19.04
CA ASN A 73 12.79 6.49 -18.90
C ASN A 73 13.46 5.56 -17.87
N VAL A 74 12.71 4.62 -17.28
CA VAL A 74 13.27 3.65 -16.33
C VAL A 74 13.98 2.53 -17.09
N LYS A 75 15.22 2.23 -16.73
CA LYS A 75 16.06 1.25 -17.41
C LYS A 75 16.07 -0.08 -16.70
N LEU A 76 16.01 -1.17 -17.46
CA LEU A 76 16.11 -2.53 -16.90
C LEU A 76 17.45 -2.78 -16.21
N ALA A 77 18.53 -2.20 -16.75
CA ALA A 77 19.88 -2.34 -16.21
C ALA A 77 20.03 -1.79 -14.78
N ASP A 78 19.18 -0.84 -14.38
CA ASP A 78 19.19 -0.22 -13.05
C ASP A 78 18.23 -0.93 -12.08
N GLY A 79 17.50 -1.95 -12.56
CA GLY A 79 16.35 -2.52 -11.87
C GLY A 79 15.13 -1.61 -12.01
N ILE A 80 14.04 -2.16 -12.50
CA ILE A 80 12.76 -1.47 -12.60
C ILE A 80 11.93 -1.81 -11.36
N THR A 81 11.38 -0.79 -10.72
CA THR A 81 10.23 -0.93 -9.81
C THR A 81 9.21 0.12 -10.21
N GLU A 82 8.09 -0.33 -10.77
CA GLU A 82 6.97 0.52 -11.16
C GLU A 82 5.73 0.02 -10.45
N GLU A 83 4.84 0.92 -10.07
CA GLU A 83 3.63 0.55 -9.34
C GLU A 83 2.44 1.40 -9.75
N VAL A 84 1.22 1.00 -9.45
CA VAL A 84 0.04 1.86 -9.67
C VAL A 84 -1.03 1.54 -8.65
N HIS A 85 -1.69 2.58 -8.13
CA HIS A 85 -2.74 2.43 -7.13
C HIS A 85 -4.10 2.33 -7.80
N VAL A 86 -4.70 1.14 -7.76
CA VAL A 86 -5.94 0.80 -8.45
C VAL A 86 -7.08 0.70 -7.45
N GLY A 87 -8.13 1.49 -7.65
CA GLY A 87 -9.37 1.38 -6.90
C GLY A 87 -10.18 0.18 -7.38
N LEU A 88 -10.36 -0.79 -6.49
CA LEU A 88 -11.20 -1.96 -6.73
C LEU A 88 -12.49 -1.80 -5.92
N ASP A 89 -13.56 -1.47 -6.65
CA ASP A 89 -14.88 -1.21 -6.10
C ASP A 89 -15.89 -2.19 -6.71
N PHE A 90 -16.32 -3.15 -5.90
CA PHE A 90 -17.24 -4.23 -6.28
C PHE A 90 -18.64 -3.73 -6.64
N ASP A 91 -18.99 -2.52 -6.17
CA ASP A 91 -20.22 -1.87 -6.57
C ASP A 91 -20.12 -1.31 -7.99
N LYS A 92 -18.91 -1.13 -8.54
CA LYS A 92 -18.68 -0.55 -9.87
C LYS A 92 -18.21 -1.58 -10.90
N ILE A 93 -17.45 -2.58 -10.48
CA ILE A 93 -16.97 -3.68 -11.31
C ILE A 93 -17.97 -4.83 -11.20
N LYS A 94 -18.84 -4.98 -12.19
CA LYS A 94 -19.93 -5.95 -12.23
C LYS A 94 -19.44 -7.35 -12.61
N GLU A 95 -20.27 -8.36 -12.36
CA GLU A 95 -19.93 -9.76 -12.65
C GLU A 95 -19.43 -9.93 -14.09
N GLY A 96 -18.27 -10.58 -14.25
CA GLY A 96 -17.64 -10.82 -15.53
C GLY A 96 -16.86 -9.63 -16.11
N GLU A 97 -17.06 -8.39 -15.62
CA GLU A 97 -16.26 -7.23 -16.02
C GLU A 97 -14.80 -7.41 -15.61
N TYR A 98 -13.91 -6.88 -16.44
CA TYR A 98 -12.48 -7.11 -16.31
C TYR A 98 -11.66 -5.96 -16.88
N PHE A 99 -10.41 -5.88 -16.45
CA PHE A 99 -9.40 -5.04 -17.07
C PHE A 99 -8.04 -5.72 -16.92
N GLU A 100 -7.08 -5.27 -17.71
CA GLU A 100 -5.69 -5.69 -17.62
C GLU A 100 -4.81 -4.47 -17.36
N ALA A 101 -3.79 -4.67 -16.53
CA ALA A 101 -2.73 -3.70 -16.32
C ALA A 101 -1.40 -4.38 -16.60
N SER A 102 -0.45 -3.65 -17.20
CA SER A 102 0.81 -4.26 -17.58
C SER A 102 1.96 -3.27 -17.59
N LEU A 103 3.15 -3.84 -17.41
CA LEU A 103 4.41 -3.16 -17.61
C LEU A 103 5.10 -3.74 -18.85
N ALA A 104 5.24 -2.93 -19.89
CA ALA A 104 5.87 -3.31 -21.16
C ALA A 104 7.28 -2.72 -21.28
N LEU A 105 8.16 -3.46 -21.94
CA LEU A 105 9.54 -3.07 -22.24
C LEU A 105 9.73 -2.74 -23.71
N LYS A 106 10.67 -1.83 -23.98
CA LYS A 106 11.20 -1.54 -25.31
C LYS A 106 12.72 -1.55 -25.28
N THR A 107 13.30 -1.70 -26.46
CA THR A 107 14.72 -1.48 -26.75
C THR A 107 14.83 -0.34 -27.76
N THR A 108 15.91 0.42 -27.66
CA THR A 108 16.23 1.51 -28.58
C THR A 108 17.56 1.21 -29.26
N ASN A 109 17.57 1.18 -30.59
CA ASN A 109 18.81 0.95 -31.35
C ASN A 109 19.63 2.25 -31.54
N ASP A 110 20.80 2.15 -32.17
CA ASP A 110 21.69 3.30 -32.42
C ASP A 110 21.08 4.41 -33.28
N ASN A 111 20.05 4.09 -34.07
CA ASN A 111 19.33 5.04 -34.91
C ASN A 111 18.13 5.68 -34.16
N SER A 112 18.03 5.48 -32.85
CA SER A 112 16.88 5.90 -32.02
C SER A 112 15.54 5.26 -32.42
N GLU A 113 15.57 4.10 -33.08
CA GLU A 113 14.35 3.35 -33.40
C GLU A 113 13.96 2.48 -32.21
N GLU A 114 12.69 2.59 -31.80
CA GLU A 114 12.12 1.83 -30.68
C GLU A 114 11.49 0.54 -31.17
N LYS A 115 11.80 -0.58 -30.50
CA LYS A 115 11.16 -1.87 -30.73
C LYS A 115 10.59 -2.44 -29.43
N TYR A 116 9.42 -3.06 -29.51
CA TYR A 116 8.83 -3.78 -28.38
C TYR A 116 9.72 -4.97 -27.98
N VAL A 117 9.82 -5.26 -26.67
CA VAL A 117 10.65 -6.33 -26.13
C VAL A 117 9.82 -7.43 -25.49
N SER A 118 9.00 -7.09 -24.48
CA SER A 118 8.16 -8.03 -23.75
C SER A 118 7.21 -7.25 -22.83
N GLU A 119 6.24 -7.92 -22.20
CA GLU A 119 5.27 -7.31 -21.30
C GLU A 119 4.77 -8.29 -20.23
N ALA A 120 4.60 -7.78 -19.02
CA ALA A 120 4.08 -8.53 -17.88
C ALA A 120 2.65 -8.07 -17.54
N VAL A 121 1.66 -8.68 -18.21
CA VAL A 121 0.22 -8.39 -18.02
C VAL A 121 -0.34 -9.08 -16.78
N VAL A 122 -1.14 -8.36 -16.01
CA VAL A 122 -2.01 -8.89 -14.95
C VAL A 122 -3.46 -8.57 -15.29
N MET A 123 -4.31 -9.59 -15.33
CA MET A 123 -5.74 -9.46 -15.51
C MET A 123 -6.42 -9.39 -14.16
N SER A 124 -7.42 -8.52 -14.04
CA SER A 124 -8.33 -8.41 -12.89
C SER A 124 -9.76 -8.57 -13.38
N GLN A 125 -10.48 -9.56 -12.85
CA GLN A 125 -11.85 -9.87 -13.27
C GLN A 125 -12.76 -10.11 -12.07
N ARG A 126 -13.98 -9.56 -12.12
CA ARG A 126 -15.03 -9.89 -11.16
C ARG A 126 -15.54 -11.32 -11.38
N VAL A 127 -15.45 -12.15 -10.35
CA VAL A 127 -15.96 -13.53 -10.32
C VAL A 127 -16.70 -13.76 -9.01
N GLY A 128 -18.02 -13.84 -9.08
CA GLY A 128 -18.90 -13.97 -7.92
C GLY A 128 -18.74 -12.82 -6.94
N ASP A 129 -18.40 -13.14 -5.68
CA ASP A 129 -18.17 -12.15 -4.62
C ASP A 129 -16.70 -11.68 -4.54
N LYS A 130 -15.83 -12.11 -5.48
CA LYS A 130 -14.40 -11.72 -5.50
C LYS A 130 -13.99 -10.99 -6.79
N ILE A 131 -12.84 -10.33 -6.76
CA ILE A 131 -12.08 -9.97 -7.95
C ILE A 131 -10.87 -10.90 -7.95
N LYS A 132 -10.77 -11.69 -9.03
CA LYS A 132 -9.67 -12.61 -9.26
C LYS A 132 -8.61 -11.90 -10.10
N LEU A 133 -7.35 -12.00 -9.66
CA LEU A 133 -6.20 -11.58 -10.43
C LEU A 133 -5.47 -12.81 -10.96
N THR A 134 -5.03 -12.75 -12.21
CA THR A 134 -4.22 -13.78 -12.87
C THR A 134 -3.14 -13.16 -13.75
N ALA A 135 -2.10 -13.92 -14.06
CA ALA A 135 -1.03 -13.50 -14.94
C ALA A 135 -0.65 -14.67 -15.88
N GLY A 136 -0.88 -14.52 -17.18
CA GLY A 136 -0.59 -15.60 -18.14
C GLY A 136 0.89 -16.02 -18.18
N TRP A 137 1.78 -15.09 -17.83
CA TRP A 137 3.22 -15.33 -17.70
C TRP A 137 3.65 -15.98 -16.38
N ALA A 138 2.76 -16.03 -15.39
CA ALA A 138 2.96 -16.72 -14.11
C ALA A 138 1.77 -17.68 -13.90
N LYS A 139 1.80 -18.83 -14.57
CA LYS A 139 0.64 -19.74 -14.74
C LYS A 139 -0.03 -20.18 -13.43
N ASP A 140 0.76 -20.28 -12.35
CA ASP A 140 0.29 -20.71 -11.04
C ASP A 140 -0.17 -19.54 -10.15
N PHE A 141 -0.04 -18.29 -10.63
CA PHE A 141 -0.45 -17.11 -9.88
C PHE A 141 -1.96 -16.89 -9.97
N GLU A 142 -2.59 -16.92 -8.80
CA GLU A 142 -3.95 -16.43 -8.60
C GLU A 142 -4.01 -15.63 -7.31
N ALA A 143 -4.69 -14.48 -7.34
CA ALA A 143 -5.02 -13.73 -6.13
C ALA A 143 -6.52 -13.42 -6.10
N TYR A 144 -7.08 -13.34 -4.90
CA TYR A 144 -8.50 -13.09 -4.70
C TYR A 144 -8.69 -11.93 -3.73
N ILE A 145 -9.51 -10.96 -4.15
CA ILE A 145 -9.84 -9.78 -3.35
C ILE A 145 -11.34 -9.78 -3.10
N GLN A 146 -11.73 -9.59 -1.84
CA GLN A 146 -13.13 -9.53 -1.41
C GLN A 146 -13.49 -8.22 -0.69
N ALA A 147 -12.51 -7.38 -0.39
CA ALA A 147 -12.70 -6.10 0.27
C ALA A 147 -12.51 -4.94 -0.70
N LYS A 148 -13.46 -4.01 -0.72
CA LYS A 148 -13.33 -2.75 -1.46
C LYS A 148 -12.07 -2.03 -0.98
N GLY A 149 -11.28 -1.47 -1.89
CA GLY A 149 -10.03 -0.84 -1.50
C GLY A 149 -9.27 -0.17 -2.63
N VAL A 150 -8.15 0.45 -2.25
CA VAL A 150 -7.11 0.87 -3.18
C VAL A 150 -5.94 -0.09 -3.03
N TYR A 151 -5.58 -0.74 -4.13
CA TYR A 151 -4.56 -1.79 -4.17
C TYR A 151 -3.39 -1.33 -5.04
N THR A 152 -2.18 -1.58 -4.58
CA THR A 152 -0.99 -1.28 -5.36
C THR A 152 -0.62 -2.49 -6.20
N TYR A 153 -0.56 -2.27 -7.51
CA TYR A 153 -0.10 -3.23 -8.50
C TYR A 153 1.36 -2.88 -8.74
N GLN A 154 2.31 -3.69 -8.23
CA GLN A 154 3.74 -3.40 -8.32
C GLN A 154 4.43 -4.42 -9.21
N TRP A 155 5.23 -3.96 -10.16
CA TRP A 155 6.13 -4.78 -10.96
C TRP A 155 7.58 -4.48 -10.58
N LYS A 156 8.36 -5.53 -10.42
CA LYS A 156 9.82 -5.48 -10.36
C LYS A 156 10.37 -6.24 -11.55
N MET A 157 11.32 -5.64 -12.25
CA MET A 157 12.07 -6.33 -13.32
C MET A 157 13.55 -6.04 -13.16
N TRP A 158 14.39 -7.06 -13.21
CA TRP A 158 15.82 -6.90 -12.98
C TRP A 158 16.62 -7.98 -13.71
N ILE A 159 17.94 -7.79 -13.79
CA ILE A 159 18.85 -8.74 -14.39
C ILE A 159 19.67 -9.39 -13.28
N GLU A 160 19.78 -10.71 -13.30
CA GLU A 160 20.76 -11.45 -12.48
C GLU A 160 21.73 -12.21 -13.39
N THR A 161 22.92 -12.50 -12.88
CA THR A 161 23.89 -13.34 -13.58
C THR A 161 23.94 -14.71 -12.88
N GLU A 162 23.48 -15.74 -13.57
CA GLU A 162 23.47 -17.13 -13.11
C GLU A 162 24.33 -17.96 -14.08
N GLU A 163 25.28 -18.76 -13.56
CA GLU A 163 26.11 -19.67 -14.38
C GLU A 163 26.82 -19.00 -15.58
N ASN A 164 27.23 -17.74 -15.44
CA ASN A 164 27.81 -16.87 -16.48
C ASN A 164 26.83 -16.42 -17.59
N ALA A 165 25.53 -16.63 -17.43
CA ALA A 165 24.50 -16.09 -18.31
C ALA A 165 23.71 -14.99 -17.58
N LYS A 166 23.39 -13.90 -18.28
CA LYS A 166 22.47 -12.88 -17.77
C LYS A 166 21.04 -13.33 -18.04
N LYS A 167 20.22 -13.33 -17.01
CA LYS A 167 18.78 -13.63 -17.08
C LYS A 167 17.98 -12.44 -16.61
N THR A 168 16.84 -12.22 -17.27
CA THR A 168 15.89 -11.20 -16.87
C THR A 168 14.80 -11.82 -16.02
N TYR A 169 14.54 -11.24 -14.86
CA TYR A 169 13.49 -11.65 -13.95
C TYR A 169 12.39 -10.62 -13.88
N VAL A 170 11.17 -11.10 -13.66
CA VAL A 170 9.99 -10.28 -13.36
C VAL A 170 9.28 -10.82 -12.13
N GLN A 171 8.74 -9.90 -11.34
CA GLN A 171 7.83 -10.19 -10.24
C GLN A 171 6.69 -9.18 -10.26
N PHE A 172 5.47 -9.66 -10.06
CA PHE A 172 4.32 -8.83 -9.73
C PHE A 172 3.93 -9.07 -8.28
N THR A 173 3.66 -7.99 -7.56
CA THR A 173 3.16 -8.03 -6.18
C THR A 173 1.90 -7.18 -6.09
N LEU A 174 0.85 -7.77 -5.54
CA LEU A 174 -0.38 -7.09 -5.14
C LEU A 174 -0.26 -6.68 -3.67
N LEU A 175 -0.37 -5.38 -3.39
CA LEU A 175 -0.31 -4.84 -2.04
C LEU A 175 -1.61 -4.12 -1.66
N GLN A 176 -1.93 -4.11 -0.38
CA GLN A 176 -2.90 -3.18 0.22
C GLN A 176 -2.17 -2.36 1.29
N GLY A 177 -1.87 -1.10 0.98
CA GLY A 177 -0.89 -0.35 1.77
C GLY A 177 0.49 -1.03 1.68
N GLU A 178 1.06 -1.41 2.82
CA GLU A 178 2.33 -2.15 2.90
C GLU A 178 2.15 -3.67 2.94
N LYS A 179 0.91 -4.14 3.13
CA LYS A 179 0.63 -5.58 3.25
C LYS A 179 0.71 -6.24 1.88
N GLU A 180 1.62 -7.21 1.74
CA GLU A 180 1.61 -8.12 0.62
C GLU A 180 0.40 -9.06 0.70
N ILE A 181 -0.45 -9.00 -0.33
CA ILE A 181 -1.62 -9.87 -0.48
C ILE A 181 -1.23 -11.11 -1.28
N ALA A 182 -0.49 -10.93 -2.38
CA ALA A 182 -0.03 -12.00 -3.23
C ALA A 182 1.17 -11.55 -4.08
N THR A 183 2.00 -12.49 -4.48
CA THR A 183 3.13 -12.27 -5.37
C THR A 183 3.25 -13.40 -6.38
N THR A 184 3.69 -13.11 -7.60
CA THR A 184 4.10 -14.14 -8.55
C THR A 184 5.41 -14.82 -8.15
N GLY A 185 6.13 -14.22 -7.18
CA GLY A 185 7.53 -14.54 -6.93
C GLY A 185 8.43 -14.16 -8.11
N LYS A 186 9.67 -14.64 -8.06
CA LYS A 186 10.69 -14.45 -9.10
C LYS A 186 10.39 -15.38 -10.29
N ILE A 187 9.97 -14.81 -11.41
CA ILE A 187 9.75 -15.55 -12.68
C ILE A 187 10.84 -15.21 -13.68
N ASP A 188 11.45 -16.23 -14.27
CA ASP A 188 12.40 -16.09 -15.38
C ASP A 188 11.67 -15.58 -16.62
N PHE A 189 11.87 -14.30 -16.94
CA PHE A 189 11.15 -13.60 -17.99
C PHE A 189 11.60 -14.01 -19.39
N ASP A 190 12.83 -14.53 -19.52
CA ASP A 190 13.37 -15.01 -20.79
C ASP A 190 12.72 -16.34 -21.22
N THR A 191 12.02 -17.04 -20.31
CA THR A 191 11.24 -18.25 -20.65
C THR A 191 9.93 -17.94 -21.37
N LEU A 192 9.45 -16.70 -21.30
CA LEU A 192 8.26 -16.27 -22.01
C LEU A 192 8.59 -16.08 -23.48
N THR A 193 8.00 -16.90 -24.34
CA THR A 193 8.21 -16.81 -25.78
C THR A 193 6.88 -16.54 -26.47
N THR A 194 6.70 -15.30 -26.92
CA THR A 194 5.62 -14.92 -27.84
C THR A 194 6.23 -14.50 -29.17
N ALA A 195 5.40 -14.33 -30.22
CA ALA A 195 5.88 -13.90 -31.53
C ALA A 195 6.62 -12.55 -31.50
N ASP A 196 6.30 -11.69 -30.52
CA ASP A 196 6.84 -10.35 -30.41
C ASP A 196 7.94 -10.22 -29.33
N THR A 197 8.22 -11.29 -28.58
CA THR A 197 9.21 -11.26 -27.49
C THR A 197 10.65 -11.28 -28.01
N LEU A 198 11.52 -10.41 -27.50
CA LEU A 198 12.94 -10.38 -27.82
C LEU A 198 13.79 -10.98 -26.71
N ASN A 199 14.03 -12.29 -26.79
CA ASN A 199 14.89 -13.02 -25.85
C ASN A 199 16.28 -13.30 -26.46
N PRO A 200 17.35 -13.38 -25.64
CA PRO A 200 17.38 -13.00 -24.22
C PRO A 200 17.21 -11.48 -24.04
N ILE A 201 16.38 -11.07 -23.10
CA ILE A 201 16.05 -9.64 -22.88
C ILE A 201 17.29 -8.89 -22.38
N ALA A 202 18.10 -9.53 -21.54
CA ALA A 202 19.32 -8.94 -20.96
C ALA A 202 20.44 -8.68 -21.99
N GLU A 203 20.33 -9.24 -23.20
CA GLU A 203 21.25 -9.01 -24.31
C GLU A 203 20.79 -7.86 -25.22
N GLN A 204 19.54 -7.40 -25.08
CA GLN A 204 19.04 -6.27 -25.85
C GLN A 204 19.69 -4.96 -25.37
N LYS A 205 19.87 -4.02 -26.31
CA LYS A 205 20.50 -2.72 -26.04
C LYS A 205 19.49 -1.74 -25.44
N ASP A 206 19.90 -0.96 -24.44
CA ASP A 206 19.10 0.14 -23.85
C ASP A 206 17.64 -0.24 -23.58
N VAL A 207 17.43 -1.35 -22.86
CA VAL A 207 16.09 -1.79 -22.47
C VAL A 207 15.51 -0.83 -21.44
N THR A 208 14.36 -0.26 -21.77
CA THR A 208 13.63 0.69 -20.93
C THR A 208 12.16 0.31 -20.86
N VAL A 209 11.45 0.84 -19.87
CA VAL A 209 9.99 0.72 -19.84
C VAL A 209 9.40 1.49 -21.03
N LYS A 210 8.56 0.80 -21.81
CA LYS A 210 7.80 1.38 -22.91
C LYS A 210 6.57 2.13 -22.38
N TYR A 211 5.81 1.45 -21.54
CA TYR A 211 4.66 1.98 -20.83
C TYR A 211 4.30 1.09 -19.64
N LEU A 212 3.72 1.73 -18.62
CA LEU A 212 2.70 1.11 -17.79
C LEU A 212 1.36 1.44 -18.45
N TRP A 213 0.61 0.46 -18.94
CA TRP A 213 -0.70 0.72 -19.57
C TRP A 213 -1.82 -0.06 -18.92
N PHE A 214 -3.05 0.35 -19.24
CA PHE A 214 -4.23 -0.47 -19.03
C PHE A 214 -4.77 -0.92 -20.38
N CYS A 215 -5.03 -2.21 -20.52
CA CYS A 215 -5.67 -2.79 -21.69
C CYS A 215 -6.90 -3.59 -21.31
N ASN A 216 -7.65 -3.96 -22.32
CA ASN A 216 -8.89 -4.72 -22.23
C ASN A 216 -9.82 -4.22 -21.12
N ILE A 217 -9.90 -2.90 -20.92
CA ILE A 217 -10.74 -2.29 -19.87
C ILE A 217 -12.21 -2.44 -20.25
N ASN A 218 -12.80 -3.57 -19.88
CA ASN A 218 -14.22 -3.89 -20.00
C ASN A 218 -14.89 -3.68 -18.64
N VAL A 219 -14.87 -2.43 -18.19
CA VAL A 219 -15.55 -1.96 -16.98
C VAL A 219 -16.38 -0.76 -17.37
N LYS A 220 -17.71 -0.87 -17.32
CA LYS A 220 -18.62 0.18 -17.81
C LYS A 220 -18.42 1.53 -17.11
N GLU A 221 -18.13 1.49 -15.82
CA GLU A 221 -17.84 2.68 -15.01
C GLU A 221 -16.38 3.13 -15.07
N GLY A 222 -15.52 2.38 -15.76
CA GLY A 222 -14.08 2.58 -15.77
C GLY A 222 -13.41 2.16 -14.46
N VAL A 223 -12.09 2.33 -14.43
CA VAL A 223 -11.26 1.98 -13.28
C VAL A 223 -10.63 3.25 -12.72
N ASN A 224 -10.75 3.45 -11.41
CA ASN A 224 -10.14 4.59 -10.76
C ASN A 224 -8.68 4.31 -10.42
N ILE A 225 -7.79 5.19 -10.85
CA ILE A 225 -6.38 5.18 -10.54
C ILE A 225 -6.07 6.35 -9.61
N TYR A 226 -5.36 6.05 -8.52
CA TYR A 226 -5.04 6.99 -7.48
C TYR A 226 -3.60 7.48 -7.62
N THR A 227 -3.38 8.78 -7.45
CA THR A 227 -2.05 9.37 -7.36
C THR A 227 -1.32 8.91 -6.10
N GLU A 228 -2.05 8.79 -4.99
CA GLU A 228 -1.59 8.37 -3.68
C GLU A 228 -2.66 7.48 -3.04
N VAL A 229 -2.26 6.53 -2.20
CA VAL A 229 -3.20 5.71 -1.44
C VAL A 229 -3.95 6.61 -0.44
N PRO A 230 -5.29 6.71 -0.50
CA PRO A 230 -6.04 7.60 0.37
C PRO A 230 -5.90 7.19 1.84
N THR A 231 -5.89 8.17 2.72
CA THR A 231 -5.86 7.97 4.17
C THR A 231 -7.16 8.42 4.85
N VAL A 232 -7.37 7.94 6.08
CA VAL A 232 -8.42 8.38 7.00
C VAL A 232 -7.81 8.62 8.37
N THR A 233 -8.41 9.52 9.14
CA THR A 233 -7.97 9.80 10.50
C THR A 233 -8.72 8.92 11.50
N LEU A 234 -7.99 8.10 12.25
CA LEU A 234 -8.48 7.47 13.47
C LEU A 234 -8.22 8.45 14.63
N THR A 235 -9.26 8.81 15.36
CA THR A 235 -9.16 9.65 16.56
C THR A 235 -9.46 8.80 17.77
N PHE A 236 -8.42 8.40 18.51
CA PHE A 236 -8.58 7.72 19.78
C PHE A 236 -8.86 8.74 20.87
N VAL A 237 -10.11 8.77 21.31
CA VAL A 237 -10.61 9.72 22.30
C VAL A 237 -10.09 9.34 23.67
N SER A 238 -9.46 10.29 24.35
CA SER A 238 -8.95 10.06 25.70
C SER A 238 -10.10 9.93 26.70
N PRO A 239 -10.10 8.91 27.58
CA PRO A 239 -11.08 8.83 28.67
C PRO A 239 -10.81 9.84 29.79
N ILE A 240 -9.68 10.56 29.77
CA ILE A 240 -9.27 11.47 30.84
C ILE A 240 -9.58 12.91 30.43
N LYS A 241 -10.47 13.56 31.18
CA LYS A 241 -10.87 14.94 30.93
C LYS A 241 -9.66 15.88 30.95
N GLY A 242 -9.44 16.61 29.84
CA GLY A 242 -8.37 17.58 29.69
C GLY A 242 -7.07 17.01 29.10
N GLU A 243 -7.03 15.71 28.79
CA GLU A 243 -6.01 15.14 27.92
C GLU A 243 -6.41 15.31 26.44
N GLU A 244 -5.40 15.33 25.57
CA GLU A 244 -5.61 15.45 24.12
C GLU A 244 -5.92 14.08 23.53
N ASP A 245 -6.79 14.05 22.52
CA ASP A 245 -7.04 12.86 21.73
C ASP A 245 -5.83 12.52 20.88
N GLU A 246 -5.59 11.23 20.68
CA GLU A 246 -4.54 10.77 19.78
C GLU A 246 -5.11 10.61 18.37
N LYS A 247 -4.48 11.27 17.41
CA LYS A 247 -4.90 11.25 16.01
C LYS A 247 -3.85 10.57 15.17
N LEU A 248 -4.32 9.75 14.26
CA LEU A 248 -3.48 8.88 13.47
C LEU A 248 -4.06 8.79 12.07
N GLU A 249 -3.21 9.00 11.07
CA GLU A 249 -3.57 8.77 9.68
C GLU A 249 -3.24 7.33 9.30
N VAL A 250 -4.23 6.63 8.75
CA VAL A 250 -4.10 5.25 8.28
C VAL A 250 -4.63 5.13 6.86
N TYR A 251 -4.23 4.09 6.13
CA TYR A 251 -4.81 3.82 4.82
C TYR A 251 -6.32 3.62 4.91
N LYS A 252 -7.05 4.30 4.04
CA LYS A 252 -8.47 4.07 3.80
C LYS A 252 -8.65 2.62 3.32
N TYR A 253 -9.71 1.99 3.80
CA TYR A 253 -10.05 0.57 3.55
C TYR A 253 -9.11 -0.46 4.19
N MET A 254 -8.14 -0.03 4.99
CA MET A 254 -7.37 -0.95 5.83
C MET A 254 -8.28 -1.60 6.88
N SER A 255 -7.96 -2.84 7.22
CA SER A 255 -8.57 -3.61 8.30
C SER A 255 -7.51 -4.49 8.96
N PHE A 256 -7.78 -4.93 10.17
CA PHE A 256 -6.89 -5.80 10.93
C PHE A 256 -7.40 -7.24 10.95
N THR A 257 -6.46 -8.18 11.00
CA THR A 257 -6.82 -9.57 11.29
C THR A 257 -7.08 -9.72 12.79
N GLU A 258 -7.80 -10.77 13.18
CA GLU A 258 -8.05 -11.06 14.61
C GLU A 258 -6.74 -11.19 15.39
N SER A 259 -5.70 -11.81 14.80
CA SER A 259 -4.39 -11.93 15.44
C SER A 259 -3.69 -10.59 15.64
N ASP A 260 -3.76 -9.67 14.67
CA ASP A 260 -3.18 -8.33 14.81
C ASP A 260 -3.85 -7.57 15.97
N ILE A 261 -5.17 -7.73 16.09
CA ILE A 261 -5.97 -7.12 17.17
C ILE A 261 -5.60 -7.72 18.52
N GLU A 262 -5.47 -9.04 18.62
CA GLU A 262 -5.09 -9.72 19.86
C GLU A 262 -3.72 -9.26 20.38
N GLU A 263 -2.73 -9.14 19.48
CA GLU A 263 -1.40 -8.65 19.80
C GLU A 263 -1.43 -7.20 20.28
N MET A 264 -2.10 -6.31 19.54
CA MET A 264 -2.29 -4.90 19.93
C MET A 264 -2.93 -4.78 21.32
N ILE A 265 -4.01 -5.53 21.58
CA ILE A 265 -4.74 -5.49 22.86
C ILE A 265 -3.87 -6.02 24.00
N LYS A 266 -3.03 -7.02 23.76
CA LYS A 266 -2.10 -7.57 24.74
C LYS A 266 -1.07 -6.52 25.18
N GLU A 267 -0.47 -5.79 24.24
CA GLU A 267 0.50 -4.74 24.55
C GLU A 267 -0.15 -3.57 25.30
N ILE A 268 -1.32 -3.13 24.85
CA ILE A 268 -2.10 -2.08 25.52
C ILE A 268 -2.44 -2.47 26.95
N LYS A 269 -2.88 -3.72 27.20
CA LYS A 269 -3.16 -4.21 28.55
C LYS A 269 -1.93 -4.18 29.44
N ALA A 270 -0.76 -4.54 28.92
CA ALA A 270 0.49 -4.51 29.68
C ALA A 270 0.85 -3.07 30.07
N SER A 271 0.83 -2.14 29.11
CA SER A 271 1.13 -0.73 29.36
C SER A 271 0.12 -0.06 30.30
N ALA A 272 -1.19 -0.28 30.10
CA ALA A 272 -2.22 0.24 31.00
C ALA A 272 -1.99 -0.23 32.45
N LYS A 273 -1.61 -1.50 32.63
CA LYS A 273 -1.34 -2.07 33.96
C LYS A 273 -0.12 -1.43 34.62
N GLU A 274 0.95 -1.17 33.88
CA GLU A 274 2.13 -0.44 34.37
C GLU A 274 1.76 0.97 34.85
N GLU A 275 0.77 1.59 34.23
CA GLU A 275 0.25 2.92 34.60
C GLU A 275 -0.85 2.88 35.67
N GLY A 276 -1.16 1.69 36.23
CA GLY A 276 -2.14 1.53 37.30
C GLY A 276 -3.61 1.52 36.82
N TYR A 277 -3.85 1.16 35.56
CA TYR A 277 -5.17 1.03 34.96
C TYR A 277 -5.42 -0.37 34.43
N LYS A 278 -6.71 -0.71 34.34
CA LYS A 278 -7.22 -1.86 33.60
C LYS A 278 -7.81 -1.36 32.29
N PHE A 279 -7.27 -1.81 31.17
CA PHE A 279 -7.86 -1.61 29.86
C PHE A 279 -9.08 -2.50 29.66
N GLU A 280 -10.22 -1.90 29.31
CA GLU A 280 -11.50 -2.58 29.15
C GLU A 280 -11.98 -2.67 27.70
N GLY A 281 -11.32 -2.00 26.75
CA GLY A 281 -11.62 -2.09 25.33
C GLY A 281 -11.68 -0.75 24.62
N PHE A 282 -11.87 -0.85 23.31
CA PHE A 282 -12.17 0.25 22.41
C PHE A 282 -13.63 0.17 21.97
N TYR A 283 -14.27 1.32 21.85
CA TYR A 283 -15.71 1.42 21.57
C TYR A 283 -15.99 2.43 20.46
N ALA A 284 -17.06 2.18 19.70
CA ALA A 284 -17.53 3.07 18.65
C ALA A 284 -18.35 4.26 19.18
N ASP A 285 -18.70 4.25 20.48
CA ASP A 285 -19.50 5.29 21.12
C ASP A 285 -18.95 5.68 22.50
N GLU A 286 -19.20 6.95 22.87
CA GLU A 286 -18.76 7.54 24.14
C GLU A 286 -19.37 6.85 25.37
N LYS A 287 -20.53 6.18 25.23
CA LYS A 287 -21.18 5.46 26.33
C LYS A 287 -20.60 4.06 26.54
N PHE A 288 -19.63 3.66 25.71
CA PHE A 288 -18.98 2.35 25.75
C PHE A 288 -19.98 1.19 25.63
N THR A 289 -20.95 1.32 24.71
CA THR A 289 -22.01 0.30 24.52
C THR A 289 -21.76 -0.63 23.33
N THR A 290 -21.01 -0.16 22.34
CA THR A 290 -20.69 -0.88 21.11
C THR A 290 -19.18 -1.00 21.00
N GLU A 291 -18.65 -2.22 21.10
CA GLU A 291 -17.22 -2.48 20.88
C GLU A 291 -16.81 -2.07 19.46
N PHE A 292 -15.61 -1.52 19.35
CA PHE A 292 -15.08 -1.10 18.06
C PHE A 292 -14.51 -2.30 17.30
N ASP A 293 -15.00 -2.52 16.08
CA ASP A 293 -14.62 -3.65 15.24
C ASP A 293 -13.53 -3.24 14.24
N PHE A 294 -12.28 -3.52 14.58
CA PHE A 294 -11.11 -3.25 13.74
C PHE A 294 -10.97 -4.21 12.55
N THR A 295 -11.79 -5.26 12.47
CA THR A 295 -11.80 -6.19 11.31
C THR A 295 -12.53 -5.59 10.11
N LYS A 296 -13.30 -4.52 10.32
CA LYS A 296 -13.99 -3.80 9.26
C LYS A 296 -13.09 -2.73 8.62
N PRO A 297 -13.21 -2.52 7.30
CA PRO A 297 -12.42 -1.52 6.59
C PRO A 297 -12.79 -0.10 7.03
N PHE A 298 -11.79 0.77 7.19
CA PHE A 298 -12.04 2.19 7.49
C PHE A 298 -12.42 2.99 6.24
N GLU A 299 -13.70 3.33 6.08
CA GLU A 299 -14.19 4.08 4.92
C GLU A 299 -14.12 5.61 5.09
N GLY A 300 -13.83 6.09 6.29
CA GLY A 300 -13.76 7.50 6.61
C GLY A 300 -13.13 7.74 7.98
N ASN A 301 -13.03 9.02 8.35
CA ASN A 301 -12.55 9.41 9.67
C ASN A 301 -13.46 8.83 10.76
N VAL A 302 -12.87 8.32 11.83
CA VAL A 302 -13.61 7.66 12.90
C VAL A 302 -13.06 8.02 14.27
N SER A 303 -13.97 8.15 15.24
CA SER A 303 -13.64 8.32 16.65
C SER A 303 -13.74 6.97 17.36
N ILE A 304 -12.71 6.64 18.14
CA ILE A 304 -12.58 5.38 18.86
C ILE A 304 -12.43 5.72 20.34
N TYR A 305 -13.37 5.29 21.16
CA TYR A 305 -13.44 5.63 22.57
C TYR A 305 -12.72 4.56 23.40
N THR A 306 -11.69 4.97 24.12
CA THR A 306 -10.88 4.06 24.94
C THR A 306 -11.44 3.97 26.34
N LYS A 307 -11.69 2.76 26.86
CA LYS A 307 -12.17 2.56 28.23
C LYS A 307 -11.05 2.07 29.15
N LEU A 308 -10.76 2.86 30.19
CA LEU A 308 -9.78 2.55 31.23
C LEU A 308 -10.44 2.64 32.63
N THR A 309 -10.19 1.65 33.47
CA THR A 309 -10.63 1.64 34.88
C THR A 309 -9.41 1.71 35.77
N LYS A 310 -9.35 2.69 36.70
CA LYS A 310 -8.22 2.80 37.63
C LYS A 310 -8.17 1.58 38.55
N ILE A 311 -7.00 0.96 38.68
CA ILE A 311 -6.79 -0.11 39.65
C ILE A 311 -6.65 0.55 41.03
N VAL A 312 -7.70 0.46 41.84
CA VAL A 312 -7.66 0.91 43.24
C VAL A 312 -7.12 -0.26 44.07
N ASN A 313 -5.87 -0.17 44.49
CA ASN A 313 -5.37 -1.03 45.56
C ASN A 313 -5.94 -0.48 46.87
N GLU A 314 -6.83 -1.22 47.54
CA GLU A 314 -7.49 -0.83 48.80
C GLU A 314 -6.55 -0.67 50.01
N SER A 315 -5.24 -0.69 49.80
CA SER A 315 -4.26 -0.43 50.83
C SER A 315 -3.24 0.56 50.33
N GLN A 316 -3.59 1.86 50.34
CA GLN A 316 -2.73 3.00 50.72
C GLN A 316 -3.57 4.28 50.89
N THR A 317 -4.27 4.40 52.02
CA THR A 317 -4.41 5.70 52.69
C THR A 317 -3.18 5.89 53.55
N LYS A 318 -2.22 6.72 53.11
CA LYS A 318 -1.48 7.74 53.89
C LYS A 318 -0.20 8.22 53.17
N GLU A 319 -0.19 9.54 52.99
CA GLU A 319 0.92 10.51 52.98
C GLU A 319 2.08 10.40 51.98
N GLU A 320 2.30 11.55 51.32
CA GLU A 320 3.45 11.88 50.48
C GLU A 320 4.78 11.76 51.25
N GLU A 321 5.79 11.09 50.67
CA GLU A 321 7.15 11.63 50.73
C GLU A 321 8.08 11.16 49.59
N LYS A 322 8.84 12.16 49.11
CA LYS A 322 9.98 12.24 48.18
C LYS A 322 10.50 11.01 47.43
N ASN A 323 10.63 11.24 46.12
CA ASN A 323 11.43 10.55 45.11
C ASN A 323 12.91 10.30 45.54
N PRO A 324 13.54 9.21 45.10
CA PRO A 324 14.59 9.41 44.10
C PRO A 324 14.56 8.42 42.93
N LYS A 325 14.60 9.00 41.73
CA LYS A 325 15.11 8.51 40.44
C LYS A 325 15.27 7.00 40.29
N THR A 326 14.50 6.41 39.38
CA THR A 326 14.97 5.42 38.38
C THR A 326 13.82 5.10 37.42
N SER A 327 13.92 5.53 36.16
CA SER A 327 13.53 4.73 34.97
C SER A 327 13.73 5.55 33.68
N ASP A 328 14.97 5.91 33.36
CA ASP A 328 15.33 6.38 32.00
C ASP A 328 15.65 5.19 31.06
N MET A 329 15.12 4.00 31.35
CA MET A 329 15.46 2.79 30.60
C MET A 329 14.22 1.92 30.44
N ASN A 330 13.50 2.07 29.32
CA ASN A 330 13.02 0.93 28.53
C ASN A 330 12.15 1.21 27.29
N LEU A 331 11.72 2.44 26.95
CA LEU A 331 11.00 2.60 25.67
C LEU A 331 11.93 2.35 24.47
N ALA A 332 13.15 2.89 24.50
CA ALA A 332 14.16 2.64 23.47
C ALA A 332 14.69 1.18 23.49
N LEU A 333 14.67 0.51 24.64
CA LEU A 333 15.21 -0.85 24.77
C LEU A 333 14.20 -1.90 24.29
N ILE A 334 12.90 -1.70 24.54
CA ILE A 334 11.81 -2.52 23.99
C ILE A 334 11.80 -2.41 22.46
N LEU A 335 11.98 -1.19 21.91
CA LEU A 335 12.10 -0.96 20.47
C LEU A 335 13.30 -1.69 19.84
N THR A 336 14.42 -1.84 20.56
CA THR A 336 15.59 -2.59 20.05
C THR A 336 15.44 -4.10 20.18
N SER A 337 14.65 -4.62 21.13
CA SER A 337 14.46 -6.05 21.34
C SER A 337 13.40 -6.68 20.42
N LEU A 338 12.54 -5.87 19.79
CA LEU A 338 11.53 -6.32 18.82
C LEU A 338 12.07 -6.66 17.43
N GLY A 339 13.39 -6.58 17.20
CA GLY A 339 14.05 -7.34 16.14
C GLY A 339 13.52 -7.17 14.71
N ILE A 340 12.99 -6.01 14.33
CA ILE A 340 12.72 -5.68 12.92
C ILE A 340 13.77 -4.69 12.45
N ALA A 341 14.84 -5.24 11.90
CA ALA A 341 15.61 -4.57 10.89
C ALA A 341 14.71 -4.39 9.65
N SER A 342 14.14 -3.20 9.46
CA SER A 342 13.76 -2.73 8.13
C SER A 342 14.21 -1.28 7.97
N VAL A 343 15.22 -1.15 7.14
CA VAL A 343 16.07 -0.01 6.76
C VAL A 343 15.31 1.25 6.25
N GLY A 344 13.98 1.32 6.32
CA GLY A 344 13.18 2.39 5.70
C GLY A 344 13.04 3.70 6.50
N ALA A 345 13.00 3.66 7.83
CA ALA A 345 12.65 4.84 8.65
C ALA A 345 13.80 5.87 8.83
N VAL A 346 15.02 5.58 8.36
CA VAL A 346 16.18 6.49 8.52
C VAL A 346 16.39 7.42 7.31
N LEU A 347 15.70 7.21 6.17
CA LEU A 347 15.95 8.00 4.95
C LEU A 347 15.10 9.26 4.77
N VAL A 348 14.03 9.47 5.56
CA VAL A 348 13.11 10.61 5.33
C VAL A 348 13.60 11.93 5.98
N SER A 349 14.62 11.90 6.84
CA SER A 349 15.13 13.12 7.50
C SER A 349 16.17 13.92 6.71
N ARG A 350 16.46 13.62 5.43
CA ARG A 350 17.50 14.34 4.65
C ARG A 350 17.06 15.19 3.47
N LYS A 351 15.76 15.33 3.15
CA LYS A 351 15.33 16.16 2.00
C LYS A 351 14.67 17.52 2.31
N LYS A 352 14.65 17.97 3.58
CA LYS A 352 14.10 19.30 3.95
C LYS A 352 15.10 20.31 4.54
N LEU A 353 16.41 20.09 4.37
CA LEU A 353 17.46 21.05 4.73
C LEU A 353 18.39 21.32 3.54
N ALA A 354 17.84 21.87 2.45
CA ALA A 354 18.65 22.46 1.38
C ALA A 354 17.84 23.52 0.61
N LYS A 355 17.41 24.58 1.31
CA LYS A 355 17.15 25.91 0.74
C LYS A 355 16.90 26.92 1.85
N ALA A 356 17.98 27.32 2.51
CA ALA A 356 18.08 28.59 3.25
C ALA A 356 19.54 28.85 3.59
N ASN A 357 20.29 29.45 2.65
CA ASN A 357 21.12 30.64 2.86
C ASN A 357 22.29 30.73 1.88
N ARG A 358 22.27 31.87 1.17
CA ARG A 358 23.26 32.50 0.27
C ARG A 358 23.37 31.95 -1.14
#